data_AF-A0A7S0PT91-F1
#
_entry.id   AF-A0A7S0PT91-F1
#
_cell.length_a   1.000
_cell.length_b   1.000
_cell.length_c   1.000
_cell.angle_alpha   90.00
_cell.angle_beta   90.00
_cell.angle_gamma   90.00
#
_symmetry.space_group_name_H-M   'P 1'
#
loop_
_entity.id
_entity.type
_entity.pdbx_description
1 polymer ?
#
loop_
_entity_poly.entity_id
_entity_poly.type
_entity_poly.pdbx_seq_one_letter_code
_entity_poly.pdbx_strand_id
1 'polypeptide(L)'
;APPKGGVSFSIGILTVSDRAFANQYETGDLSGPAVEESVKSTIQSMNDSSVDYNIAHKAIVPDDIGEIQTLLKQWSSQNDGGSSVDVIFTTGGTGFAPRDVTPEATLDVLDREC
;
A
#
# COMPACT_ATOMS: atom_id res chain seq x y z
N ALA A 1 -20.52 -21.01 -12.53
CA ALA A 1 -20.61 -19.80 -13.39
C ALA A 1 -19.78 -18.73 -12.72
N PRO A 2 -18.92 -17.98 -13.44
CA PRO A 2 -18.25 -16.83 -12.83
C PRO A 2 -19.32 -15.83 -12.35
N PRO A 3 -19.08 -15.11 -11.24
CA PRO A 3 -20.05 -14.14 -10.74
C PRO A 3 -20.33 -13.08 -11.81
N LYS A 4 -21.61 -12.85 -12.10
CA LYS A 4 -22.09 -11.77 -12.97
C LYS A 4 -22.09 -10.47 -12.14
N GLY A 5 -20.95 -9.82 -12.03
CA GLY A 5 -20.80 -8.52 -11.39
C GLY A 5 -19.39 -8.01 -11.61
N GLY A 6 -19.24 -6.72 -11.91
CA GLY A 6 -17.92 -6.10 -11.95
C GLY A 6 -17.23 -6.23 -10.59
N VAL A 7 -15.90 -6.29 -10.61
CA VAL A 7 -15.06 -6.38 -9.42
C VAL A 7 -14.55 -4.98 -9.09
N SER A 8 -14.71 -4.57 -7.83
CA SER A 8 -14.17 -3.32 -7.31
C SER A 8 -13.21 -3.62 -6.16
N PHE A 9 -12.06 -2.97 -6.14
CA PHE A 9 -11.03 -3.17 -5.11
C PHE A 9 -10.68 -1.87 -4.39
N SER A 10 -10.57 -1.94 -3.07
CA SER A 10 -10.00 -0.89 -2.22
C SER A 10 -8.49 -1.06 -2.09
N ILE A 11 -7.77 0.03 -2.33
CA ILE A 11 -6.31 0.05 -2.38
C ILE A 11 -5.74 0.97 -1.29
N GLY A 12 -4.77 0.47 -0.54
CA GLY A 12 -3.92 1.25 0.35
C GLY A 12 -2.54 1.50 -0.28
N ILE A 13 -2.01 2.71 -0.15
CA ILE A 13 -0.64 3.04 -0.57
C ILE A 13 0.15 3.49 0.66
N LEU A 14 1.20 2.75 0.99
CA LEU A 14 2.08 3.02 2.12
C LEU A 14 3.48 3.42 1.63
N THR A 15 3.84 4.67 1.82
CA THR A 15 5.22 5.13 1.61
C THR A 15 6.02 4.89 2.89
N VAL A 16 7.12 4.14 2.80
CA VAL A 16 8.05 3.90 3.91
C VAL A 16 9.31 4.70 3.65
N SER A 17 9.51 5.78 4.40
CA SER A 17 10.72 6.60 4.32
C SER A 17 10.85 7.54 5.51
N ASP A 18 11.96 7.42 6.24
CA ASP A 18 12.32 8.37 7.31
C ASP A 18 12.31 9.84 6.82
N ARG A 19 12.83 10.08 5.61
CA ARG A 19 12.94 11.44 5.03
C ARG A 19 11.60 12.00 4.61
N ALA A 20 10.76 11.19 3.97
CA ALA A 20 9.42 11.65 3.58
C ALA A 20 8.56 11.90 4.83
N PHE A 21 8.63 10.99 5.81
CA PHE A 21 7.91 11.13 7.08
C PHE A 21 8.33 12.39 7.85
N ALA A 22 9.62 12.69 7.89
CA ALA A 22 10.16 13.90 8.53
C ALA A 22 10.02 15.19 7.68
N ASN A 23 9.32 15.15 6.54
CA ASN A 23 9.18 16.27 5.59
C ASN A 23 10.52 16.87 5.15
N GLN A 24 11.55 16.03 4.96
CA GLN A 24 12.90 16.47 4.58
C GLN A 24 13.10 16.57 3.06
N TYR A 25 12.19 16.04 2.26
CA TYR A 25 12.18 16.29 0.82
C TYR A 25 11.44 17.59 0.53
N GLU A 26 12.11 18.53 -0.15
CA GLU A 26 11.47 19.80 -0.58
C GLU A 26 10.24 19.56 -1.47
N THR A 27 10.26 18.47 -2.24
CA THR A 27 9.16 18.06 -3.13
C THR A 27 8.12 17.16 -2.45
N GLY A 28 8.31 16.82 -1.17
CA GLY A 28 7.50 15.82 -0.47
C GLY A 28 7.69 14.40 -1.02
N ASP A 29 6.75 13.51 -0.68
CA ASP A 29 6.67 12.16 -1.22
C ASP A 29 6.26 12.17 -2.70
N LEU A 30 7.15 11.68 -3.56
CA LEU A 30 6.89 11.49 -4.99
C LEU A 30 6.51 10.06 -5.33
N SER A 31 6.88 9.10 -4.48
CA SER A 31 6.70 7.67 -4.72
C SER A 31 5.25 7.26 -4.54
N GLY A 32 4.58 7.71 -3.47
CA GLY A 32 3.16 7.45 -3.24
C GLY A 32 2.28 7.88 -4.42
N PRO A 33 2.38 9.14 -4.90
CA PRO A 33 1.67 9.59 -6.10
C PRO A 33 2.03 8.81 -7.37
N ALA A 34 3.29 8.39 -7.53
CA ALA A 34 3.71 7.59 -8.68
C ALA A 34 3.06 6.19 -8.68
N VAL A 35 2.91 5.56 -7.50
CA VAL A 35 2.18 4.30 -7.36
C VAL A 35 0.70 4.48 -7.72
N GLU A 36 0.07 5.56 -7.25
CA GLU A 36 -1.32 5.89 -7.58
C GLU A 36 -1.55 6.03 -9.10
N GLU A 37 -0.67 6.76 -9.79
CA GLU A 37 -0.77 6.90 -11.25
C GLU A 37 -0.47 5.58 -11.97
N SER A 38 0.45 4.76 -11.45
CA SER A 38 0.73 3.44 -12.01
C SER A 38 -0.51 2.53 -11.91
N VAL A 39 -1.17 2.47 -10.75
CA VAL A 39 -2.41 1.70 -10.56
C VAL A 39 -3.48 2.15 -11.56
N LYS A 40 -3.69 3.47 -11.67
CA LYS A 40 -4.63 4.07 -12.61
C LYS A 40 -4.32 3.68 -14.06
N SER A 41 -3.07 3.84 -14.48
CA SER A 41 -2.63 3.52 -15.84
C SER A 41 -2.79 2.04 -16.15
N THR A 42 -2.43 1.15 -15.21
CA THR A 42 -2.58 -0.29 -15.35
C THR A 42 -4.05 -0.68 -15.52
N ILE A 43 -4.96 -0.18 -14.68
CA ILE A 43 -6.39 -0.50 -14.78
C ILE A 43 -6.98 0.05 -16.07
N GLN A 44 -6.63 1.28 -16.46
CA GLN A 44 -7.07 1.86 -17.74
C GLN A 44 -6.59 1.03 -18.94
N SER A 45 -5.37 0.50 -18.89
CA SER A 45 -4.81 -0.33 -19.97
C SER A 45 -5.51 -1.68 -20.13
N MET A 46 -6.20 -2.18 -19.10
CA MET A 46 -6.98 -3.42 -19.19
C MET A 46 -8.22 -3.24 -20.08
N ASN A 47 -8.71 -2.01 -20.25
CA ASN A 47 -9.91 -1.67 -21.03
C ASN A 47 -11.13 -2.55 -20.68
N ASP A 48 -11.25 -2.95 -19.42
CA ASP A 48 -12.33 -3.78 -18.90
C ASP A 48 -13.20 -2.95 -17.96
N SER A 49 -14.39 -2.55 -18.43
CA SER A 49 -15.35 -1.76 -17.65
C SER A 49 -15.97 -2.54 -16.48
N SER A 50 -15.68 -3.83 -16.35
CA SER A 50 -16.06 -4.62 -15.19
C SER A 50 -15.06 -4.51 -14.04
N VAL A 51 -13.94 -3.83 -14.21
CA VAL A 51 -12.95 -3.58 -13.14
C VAL A 51 -13.03 -2.13 -12.68
N ASP A 52 -13.20 -1.94 -11.38
CA ASP A 52 -13.18 -0.64 -10.71
C ASP A 52 -12.23 -0.65 -9.51
N TYR A 53 -11.84 0.52 -9.03
CA TYR A 53 -10.99 0.64 -7.85
C TYR A 53 -11.15 1.98 -7.13
N ASN A 54 -10.82 2.01 -5.84
CA ASN A 54 -10.68 3.23 -5.08
C ASN A 54 -9.37 3.21 -4.25
N ILE A 55 -8.64 4.32 -4.27
CA ILE A 55 -7.54 4.54 -3.32
C ILE A 55 -8.16 4.93 -1.98
N ALA A 56 -8.37 3.94 -1.12
CA ALA A 56 -9.04 4.11 0.17
C ALA A 56 -8.13 4.77 1.22
N HIS A 57 -6.84 4.43 1.20
CA HIS A 57 -5.87 4.92 2.17
C HIS A 57 -4.54 5.31 1.53
N LYS A 58 -3.94 6.36 2.08
CA LYS A 58 -2.56 6.76 1.84
C LYS A 58 -1.91 7.15 3.15
N ALA A 59 -0.70 6.68 3.39
CA ALA A 59 0.08 7.05 4.56
C ALA A 59 1.57 7.06 4.26
N ILE A 60 2.31 7.79 5.09
CA ILE A 60 3.76 7.80 5.10
C ILE A 60 4.19 7.39 6.51
N VAL A 61 5.12 6.45 6.63
CA VAL A 61 5.71 6.01 7.89
C VAL A 61 7.24 6.03 7.81
N PRO A 62 7.95 6.14 8.94
CA PRO A 62 9.40 5.97 8.96
C PRO A 62 9.78 4.51 8.65
N ASP A 63 11.07 4.30 8.43
CA ASP A 63 11.69 2.98 8.28
C ASP A 63 11.77 2.28 9.64
N ASP A 64 10.60 1.91 10.17
CA ASP A 64 10.40 1.29 11.48
C ASP A 64 9.45 0.10 11.38
N ILE A 65 9.89 -1.05 11.91
CA ILE A 65 9.14 -2.30 11.85
C ILE A 65 7.76 -2.15 12.51
N GLY A 66 7.68 -1.52 13.69
CA GLY A 66 6.44 -1.42 14.45
C GLY A 66 5.40 -0.55 13.73
N GLU A 67 5.82 0.60 13.20
CA GLU A 67 4.95 1.51 12.44
C GLU A 67 4.40 0.84 11.16
N ILE A 68 5.27 0.17 10.40
CA ILE A 68 4.87 -0.56 9.18
C ILE A 68 3.87 -1.67 9.53
N GLN A 69 4.21 -2.53 10.49
CA GLN A 69 3.35 -3.63 10.91
C GLN A 69 1.98 -3.16 11.40
N THR A 70 1.95 -2.06 12.16
CA THR A 70 0.71 -1.50 12.71
C THR A 70 -0.23 -1.09 11.59
N LEU A 71 0.25 -0.34 10.59
CA LEU A 71 -0.60 0.05 9.46
C LEU A 71 -0.99 -1.13 8.59
N LEU A 72 -0.08 -2.06 8.30
CA LEU A 72 -0.41 -3.26 7.52
C LEU A 72 -1.54 -4.06 8.18
N LYS A 73 -1.46 -4.30 9.49
CA LYS A 73 -2.50 -4.99 10.27
C LYS A 73 -3.80 -4.20 10.32
N GLN A 74 -3.71 -2.89 10.53
CA GLN A 74 -4.90 -2.03 10.60
C GLN A 74 -5.66 -2.03 9.27
N TRP A 75 -4.94 -1.94 8.15
CA TRP A 75 -5.55 -1.89 6.82
C TRP A 75 -6.04 -3.27 6.35
N SER A 76 -5.45 -4.37 6.84
CA SER A 76 -5.91 -5.73 6.53
C SER A 76 -7.01 -6.26 7.46
N SER A 77 -7.22 -5.65 8.63
CA SER A 77 -8.26 -6.06 9.58
C SER A 77 -9.66 -5.68 9.11
N GLN A 78 -10.52 -6.68 8.85
CA GLN A 78 -11.94 -6.48 8.57
C GLN A 78 -12.79 -6.27 9.84
N ASN A 79 -12.22 -6.52 11.02
CA ASN A 79 -13.01 -6.68 12.26
C ASN A 79 -13.15 -5.38 13.08
N ASP A 80 -12.37 -4.34 12.78
CA ASP A 80 -12.27 -3.15 13.64
C ASP A 80 -13.19 -1.98 13.22
N GLY A 81 -14.19 -2.25 12.37
CA GLY A 81 -15.10 -1.21 11.84
C GLY A 81 -14.39 -0.15 10.98
N GLY A 82 -13.11 -0.38 10.67
CA GLY A 82 -12.29 0.44 9.79
C GLY A 82 -12.43 0.03 8.33
N SER A 83 -12.02 0.95 7.46
CA SER A 83 -11.95 0.75 6.01
C SER A 83 -10.84 -0.25 5.66
N SER A 84 -11.18 -1.53 5.63
CA SER A 84 -10.28 -2.58 5.14
C SER A 84 -9.94 -2.35 3.67
N VAL A 85 -8.71 -2.67 3.26
CA VAL A 85 -8.28 -2.64 1.86
C VAL A 85 -8.04 -4.04 1.34
N ASP A 86 -8.32 -4.25 0.06
CA ASP A 86 -8.10 -5.52 -0.64
C ASP A 86 -6.64 -5.68 -1.06
N VAL A 87 -5.96 -4.57 -1.36
CA VAL A 87 -4.56 -4.55 -1.82
C VAL A 87 -3.80 -3.41 -1.15
N ILE A 88 -2.59 -3.69 -0.65
CA ILE A 88 -1.66 -2.69 -0.13
C ILE A 88 -0.43 -2.65 -1.04
N PHE A 89 -0.07 -1.46 -1.52
CA PHE A 89 1.22 -1.22 -2.15
C PHE A 89 2.14 -0.49 -1.18
N THR A 90 3.27 -1.11 -0.85
CA THR A 90 4.35 -0.44 -0.13
C THR A 90 5.38 0.12 -1.11
N THR A 91 5.93 1.30 -0.83
CA THR A 91 7.05 1.85 -1.59
C THR A 91 8.11 2.44 -0.66
N GLY A 92 9.36 2.00 -0.83
CA GLY A 92 10.48 2.34 0.06
C GLY A 92 10.78 1.28 1.12
N GLY A 93 11.99 1.37 1.71
CA GLY A 93 12.45 0.46 2.76
C GLY A 93 12.75 -0.98 2.32
N THR A 94 12.90 -1.27 1.02
CA THR A 94 13.16 -2.62 0.47
C THR A 94 14.58 -2.81 -0.09
N GLY A 95 15.49 -1.87 0.20
CA GLY A 95 16.86 -1.90 -0.28
C GLY A 95 17.82 -2.64 0.66
N PHE A 96 19.10 -2.25 0.63
CA PHE A 96 20.17 -2.82 1.45
C PHE A 96 20.66 -1.87 2.55
N ALA A 97 20.02 -0.71 2.73
CA ALA A 97 20.40 0.21 3.79
C ALA A 97 20.08 -0.43 5.16
N PRO A 98 20.83 -0.11 6.23
CA PRO A 98 20.59 -0.71 7.56
C PRO A 98 19.19 -0.47 8.15
N ARG A 99 18.45 0.48 7.58
CA ARG A 99 17.08 0.81 7.99
C ARG A 99 16.04 0.30 7.00
N ASP A 100 16.42 -0.24 5.85
CA ASP A 100 15.46 -0.86 4.93
C ASP A 100 14.92 -2.14 5.58
N VAL A 101 13.69 -2.06 6.12
CA VAL A 101 13.06 -3.13 6.92
C VAL A 101 11.64 -3.48 6.46
N THR A 102 11.18 -2.93 5.33
CA THR A 102 9.83 -3.18 4.81
C THR A 102 9.58 -4.66 4.52
N PRO A 103 10.50 -5.43 3.89
CA PRO A 103 10.29 -6.86 3.67
C PRO A 103 10.11 -7.65 4.97
N GLU A 104 10.95 -7.40 5.97
CA GLU A 104 10.91 -8.07 7.28
C GLU A 104 9.61 -7.73 8.02
N ALA A 105 9.25 -6.44 8.06
CA ALA A 105 8.00 -6.00 8.67
C ALA A 105 6.77 -6.59 7.96
N THR A 106 6.83 -6.79 6.64
CA THR A 106 5.76 -7.41 5.87
C THR A 106 5.65 -8.89 6.19
N LEU A 107 6.76 -9.64 6.16
CA LEU A 107 6.79 -11.08 6.44
C LEU A 107 6.18 -11.42 7.80
N ASP A 108 6.46 -10.61 8.81
CA ASP A 108 5.97 -10.79 10.19
C ASP A 108 4.43 -10.66 10.34
N VAL A 109 3.73 -10.11 9.34
CA VAL A 109 2.27 -9.89 9.39
C VAL A 109 1.50 -10.68 8.35
N LEU A 110 2.18 -11.42 7.48
CA LEU A 110 1.51 -12.27 6.50
C LEU A 110 0.93 -13.51 7.17
N ASP A 111 -0.34 -13.79 6.89
CA ASP A 111 -0.94 -15.10 7.21
C ASP A 111 -0.34 -16.22 6.35
N ARG A 112 0.11 -15.87 5.13
CA ARG A 112 0.71 -16.79 4.17
C ARG A 112 1.68 -16.05 3.25
N GLU A 113 2.87 -16.61 3.09
CA GLU A 113 3.88 -16.14 2.16
C GLU A 113 3.55 -16.53 0.70
N CYS A 114 3.96 -15.70 -0.26
CA CYS A 114 3.71 -15.84 -1.70
C CYS A 114 4.91 -16.38 -2.48
#